data_AF-A0A355VXC8-F1
#
_entry.id   AF-A0A355VXC8-F1
#
_cell.length_a   1.000
_cell.length_b   1.000
_cell.length_c   1.000
_cell.angle_alpha   90.00
_cell.angle_beta   90.00
_cell.angle_gamma   90.00
#
_symmetry.space_group_name_H-M   'P 1'
#
loop_
_entity.id
_entity.type
_entity.pdbx_description
1 polymer ?
#
loop_
_entity_poly.entity_id
_entity_poly.type
_entity_poly.pdbx_seq_one_letter_code
_entity_poly.pdbx_strand_id
1 'polypeptide(L)'
;MASLNGVNYIIAIPILSVLLLLVGALTAAFMHPERFKNTRTAVFISIMGSMAVVVLAFNVILTTINLQTQNTINKAKFTKQAIDELWLFPNQLLKDTQYARPEFLASLYYNNKILYEITKNQKTKPTVKSELEEQYISLVLIQSWEDYLTLKNWDNTGDEVWLHNFLQWAQSPYLKAVYDNLKYNFADTTIELGDLLFDYAEKLPIPTTDPEIYTIAITKLLRDPKLHKIFKAISNKD
;
A
#
# COMPACT_ATOMS: atom_id res chain seq x y z
N MET A 1 -7.44 -3.83 -22.82
CA MET A 1 -6.62 -4.91 -23.40
C MET A 1 -7.08 -6.21 -22.79
N ALA A 2 -7.66 -7.07 -23.63
CA ALA A 2 -8.56 -8.14 -23.25
C ALA A 2 -7.86 -9.36 -22.61
N SER A 3 -8.62 -10.04 -21.76
CA SER A 3 -8.33 -11.23 -20.96
C SER A 3 -8.02 -12.51 -21.75
N LEU A 4 -6.94 -12.53 -22.54
CA LEU A 4 -6.55 -13.70 -23.34
C LEU A 4 -5.62 -14.70 -22.61
N ASN A 5 -5.30 -14.51 -21.33
CA ASN A 5 -4.03 -15.03 -20.79
C ASN A 5 -4.10 -16.21 -19.81
N GLY A 6 -5.26 -16.85 -19.59
CA GLY A 6 -5.35 -18.04 -18.71
C GLY A 6 -5.79 -19.30 -19.44
N VAL A 7 -6.94 -19.22 -20.09
CA VAL A 7 -7.60 -20.36 -20.74
C VAL A 7 -6.84 -20.86 -21.97
N ASN A 8 -6.20 -19.96 -22.73
CA ASN A 8 -5.44 -20.34 -23.92
C ASN A 8 -4.21 -21.21 -23.60
N TYR A 9 -3.55 -21.04 -22.45
CA TYR A 9 -2.36 -21.84 -22.13
C TYR A 9 -2.70 -23.25 -21.69
N ILE A 10 -3.80 -23.43 -20.95
CA ILE A 10 -4.28 -24.75 -20.51
C ILE A 10 -4.62 -25.63 -21.72
N ILE A 11 -5.10 -25.03 -22.81
CA ILE A 11 -5.43 -25.73 -24.05
C ILE A 11 -4.21 -25.83 -24.99
N ALA A 12 -3.39 -24.77 -25.08
CA ALA A 12 -2.22 -24.76 -25.96
C ALA A 12 -1.14 -25.76 -25.54
N ILE A 13 -0.96 -26.02 -24.23
CA ILE A 13 0.10 -26.93 -23.74
C ILE A 13 -0.15 -28.40 -24.14
N PRO A 14 -1.34 -28.99 -23.91
CA PRO A 14 -1.67 -30.30 -24.45
C PRO A 14 -1.52 -30.37 -25.96
N ILE A 15 -1.98 -29.33 -26.68
CA ILE A 15 -1.91 -29.29 -28.15
C ILE A 15 -0.46 -29.27 -28.64
N LEU A 16 0.40 -28.43 -28.06
CA LEU A 16 1.81 -28.32 -28.46
C LEU A 16 2.58 -29.61 -28.11
N SER A 17 2.25 -30.23 -26.98
CA SER A 17 2.83 -31.52 -26.55
C SER A 17 2.42 -32.65 -27.49
N VAL A 18 1.14 -32.70 -27.88
CA VAL A 18 0.61 -33.66 -28.86
C VAL A 18 1.23 -33.43 -30.24
N LEU A 19 1.39 -32.17 -30.67
CA LEU A 19 2.06 -31.83 -31.93
C LEU A 19 3.53 -32.25 -31.93
N LEU A 20 4.26 -32.02 -30.84
CA LEU A 20 5.65 -32.46 -30.70
C LEU A 20 5.78 -33.99 -30.73
N LEU A 21 4.87 -34.70 -30.06
CA LEU A 21 4.80 -36.16 -30.11
C LEU A 21 4.48 -36.68 -31.52
N LEU A 22 3.55 -36.02 -32.24
CA LEU A 22 3.21 -36.34 -33.62
C LEU A 22 4.40 -36.12 -34.56
N VAL A 23 5.09 -34.98 -34.44
CA VAL A 23 6.30 -34.70 -35.23
C VAL A 23 7.39 -35.73 -34.91
N GLY A 24 7.61 -36.05 -33.63
CA GLY A 24 8.56 -37.10 -33.23
C GLY A 24 8.21 -38.47 -33.81
N ALA A 25 6.94 -38.87 -33.75
CA ALA A 25 6.44 -40.13 -34.29
C ALA A 25 6.54 -40.19 -35.83
N LEU A 26 6.18 -39.10 -36.53
CA LEU A 26 6.33 -38.99 -37.98
C LEU A 26 7.81 -39.07 -38.39
N THR A 27 8.67 -38.34 -37.69
CA THR A 27 10.12 -38.38 -37.96
C THR A 27 10.66 -39.79 -37.75
N ALA A 28 10.22 -40.50 -36.71
CA ALA A 28 10.60 -41.89 -36.47
C ALA A 28 10.06 -42.87 -37.54
N ALA A 29 8.84 -42.66 -38.04
CA ALA A 29 8.21 -43.49 -39.05
C ALA A 29 8.85 -43.33 -40.44
N PHE A 30 9.26 -42.11 -40.80
CA PHE A 30 9.88 -41.80 -42.10
C PHE A 30 11.41 -41.96 -42.10
N MET A 31 12.06 -42.10 -40.94
CA MET A 31 13.50 -42.38 -40.86
C MET A 31 13.82 -43.85 -41.12
N HIS A 32 14.38 -44.16 -42.28
CA HIS A 32 14.80 -45.51 -42.67
C HIS A 32 15.70 -46.19 -41.61
N PRO A 33 15.21 -47.25 -40.93
CA PRO A 33 15.95 -48.44 -40.51
C PRO A 33 17.43 -48.36 -40.22
N GLU A 34 18.10 -48.52 -41.35
CA GLU A 34 19.32 -49.30 -41.42
C GLU A 34 20.53 -48.44 -41.72
N ARG A 35 20.31 -47.17 -42.11
CA ARG A 35 21.37 -46.21 -42.45
C ARG A 35 21.95 -45.48 -41.24
N PHE A 36 21.37 -45.64 -40.04
CA PHE A 36 21.59 -44.74 -38.90
C PHE A 36 21.58 -45.44 -37.52
N LYS A 37 22.04 -46.70 -37.43
CA LYS A 37 22.04 -47.48 -36.17
C LYS A 37 22.74 -46.77 -35.00
N ASN A 38 23.82 -46.03 -35.26
CA ASN A 38 24.56 -45.29 -34.22
C ASN A 38 24.04 -43.87 -33.94
N THR A 39 23.13 -43.34 -34.75
CA THR A 39 22.61 -41.95 -34.61
C THR A 39 21.16 -41.90 -34.10
N ARG A 40 20.41 -43.02 -34.13
CA ARG A 40 19.03 -43.09 -33.62
C ARG A 40 18.89 -42.67 -32.16
N THR A 41 19.75 -43.19 -31.29
CA THR A 41 19.76 -42.85 -29.87
C THR A 41 20.11 -41.38 -29.67
N ALA A 42 21.07 -40.85 -30.45
CA ALA A 42 21.44 -39.44 -30.39
C ALA A 42 20.31 -38.51 -30.84
N VAL A 43 19.60 -38.85 -31.93
CA VAL A 43 18.43 -38.09 -32.41
C VAL A 43 17.29 -38.14 -31.38
N PHE A 44 16.99 -39.30 -30.81
CA PHE A 44 15.98 -39.44 -29.77
C PHE A 44 16.31 -38.63 -28.51
N ILE A 45 17.55 -38.73 -28.00
CA ILE A 45 18.01 -37.94 -26.85
C ILE A 45 17.95 -36.44 -27.17
N SER A 46 18.31 -36.03 -28.39
CA SER A 46 18.23 -34.62 -28.79
C SER A 46 16.79 -34.10 -28.83
N ILE A 47 15.82 -34.90 -29.32
CA ILE A 47 14.41 -34.52 -29.33
C ILE A 47 13.88 -34.43 -27.89
N MET A 48 14.20 -35.40 -27.04
CA MET A 48 13.82 -35.39 -25.62
C MET A 48 14.43 -34.20 -24.87
N GLY A 49 15.70 -33.88 -25.15
CA GLY A 49 16.39 -32.72 -24.59
C GLY A 49 15.74 -31.40 -25.01
N SER A 50 15.44 -31.23 -26.30
CA SER A 50 14.72 -30.05 -26.81
C SER A 50 13.32 -29.93 -26.18
N MET A 51 12.60 -31.06 -26.04
CA MET A 51 11.28 -31.07 -25.41
C MET A 51 11.35 -30.68 -23.93
N ALA A 52 12.36 -31.16 -23.20
CA ALA A 52 12.59 -30.78 -21.80
C ALA A 52 12.88 -29.28 -21.66
N VAL A 53 13.68 -28.69 -22.55
CA VAL A 53 13.96 -27.24 -22.56
C VAL A 53 12.69 -26.43 -22.81
N VAL A 54 11.85 -26.86 -23.76
CA VAL A 54 10.57 -26.19 -24.05
C VAL A 54 9.65 -26.24 -22.84
N VAL A 55 9.45 -27.41 -22.22
CA VAL A 55 8.61 -27.57 -21.03
C VAL A 55 9.14 -26.74 -19.85
N LEU A 56 10.46 -26.71 -19.64
CA LEU A 56 11.08 -25.89 -18.59
C LEU A 56 10.81 -24.40 -18.83
N ALA A 57 11.04 -23.91 -20.05
CA ALA A 57 10.81 -22.51 -20.41
C ALA A 57 9.34 -22.11 -20.18
N PHE A 58 8.39 -22.97 -20.54
CA PHE A 58 6.97 -22.73 -20.28
C PHE A 58 6.63 -22.72 -18.79
N ASN A 59 7.16 -23.65 -18.00
CA ASN A 59 6.94 -23.67 -16.55
C ASN A 59 7.48 -22.40 -15.88
N VAL A 60 8.64 -21.91 -16.32
CA VAL A 60 9.20 -20.63 -15.83
C VAL A 60 8.27 -19.47 -16.19
N ILE A 61 7.76 -19.41 -17.42
CA ILE A 61 6.82 -18.37 -17.86
C ILE A 61 5.52 -18.41 -17.02
N LEU A 62 4.90 -19.59 -16.87
CA LEU A 62 3.66 -19.74 -16.09
C LEU A 62 3.86 -19.36 -14.62
N THR A 63 4.96 -19.80 -14.02
CA THR A 63 5.30 -19.45 -12.63
C THR A 63 5.49 -17.95 -12.50
N THR A 64 6.17 -17.32 -13.45
CA THR A 64 6.37 -15.87 -13.46
C THR A 64 5.05 -15.11 -13.56
N ILE A 65 4.15 -15.51 -14.47
CA ILE A 65 2.82 -14.89 -14.62
C ILE A 65 1.98 -15.07 -13.35
N ASN A 66 2.00 -16.26 -12.76
CA ASN A 66 1.26 -16.54 -11.52
C ASN A 66 1.80 -15.70 -10.35
N LEU A 67 3.12 -15.60 -10.20
CA LEU A 67 3.74 -14.74 -9.19
C LEU A 67 3.39 -13.27 -9.39
N GLN A 68 3.42 -12.76 -10.63
CA GLN A 68 2.99 -11.39 -10.94
C GLN A 68 1.51 -11.15 -10.59
N THR A 69 0.64 -12.11 -10.91
CA THR A 69 -0.80 -12.04 -10.59
C THR A 69 -1.03 -12.04 -9.09
N GLN A 70 -0.39 -12.95 -8.35
CA GLN A 70 -0.46 -13.03 -6.89
C GLN A 70 0.07 -11.75 -6.24
N ASN A 71 1.20 -11.22 -6.70
CA ASN A 71 1.74 -9.95 -6.22
C ASN A 71 0.76 -8.80 -6.44
N THR A 72 0.08 -8.75 -7.59
CA THR A 72 -0.94 -7.73 -7.89
C THR A 72 -2.14 -7.84 -6.95
N ILE A 73 -2.65 -9.06 -6.73
CA ILE A 73 -3.75 -9.32 -5.80
C ILE A 73 -3.37 -8.95 -4.36
N ASN A 74 -2.18 -9.34 -3.93
CA ASN A 74 -1.68 -9.05 -2.58
C ASN A 74 -1.54 -7.54 -2.37
N LYS A 75 -0.95 -6.82 -3.32
CA LYS A 75 -0.88 -5.35 -3.28
C LYS A 75 -2.26 -4.70 -3.17
N ALA A 76 -3.23 -5.16 -3.96
CA ALA A 76 -4.60 -4.64 -3.89
C ALA A 76 -5.24 -4.89 -2.52
N LYS A 77 -5.00 -6.07 -1.91
CA LYS A 77 -5.47 -6.38 -0.55
C LYS A 77 -4.82 -5.48 0.51
N PHE A 78 -3.50 -5.29 0.46
CA PHE A 78 -2.79 -4.40 1.38
C PHE A 78 -3.23 -2.95 1.24
N THR A 79 -3.40 -2.46 0.00
CA THR A 79 -3.94 -1.12 -0.26
C THR A 79 -5.34 -0.95 0.34
N LYS A 80 -6.21 -1.95 0.17
CA LYS A 80 -7.54 -1.92 0.78
C LYS A 80 -7.46 -1.89 2.30
N GLN A 81 -6.62 -2.74 2.90
CA GLN A 81 -6.42 -2.79 4.34
C GLN A 81 -5.93 -1.44 4.86
N ALA A 82 -4.94 -0.83 4.20
CA ALA A 82 -4.45 0.50 4.55
C ALA A 82 -5.56 1.56 4.49
N ILE A 83 -6.41 1.55 3.45
CA ILE A 83 -7.57 2.47 3.36
C ILE A 83 -8.57 2.24 4.52
N ASP A 84 -8.89 0.98 4.81
CA ASP A 84 -9.83 0.61 5.86
C ASP A 84 -9.32 1.03 7.25
N GLU A 85 -8.06 0.73 7.56
CA GLU A 85 -7.45 0.94 8.88
C GLU A 85 -6.97 2.38 9.10
N LEU A 86 -6.31 2.99 8.12
CA LEU A 86 -5.64 4.28 8.28
C LEU A 86 -6.54 5.47 7.97
N TRP A 87 -7.66 5.28 7.28
CA TRP A 87 -8.55 6.37 6.89
C TRP A 87 -10.00 6.13 7.31
N LEU A 88 -10.62 5.04 6.85
CA LEU A 88 -12.06 4.85 7.06
C LEU A 88 -12.39 4.60 8.53
N PHE A 89 -11.63 3.76 9.23
CA PHE A 89 -11.85 3.49 10.65
C PHE A 89 -11.72 4.73 11.54
N PRO A 90 -10.64 5.53 11.46
CA PRO A 90 -10.54 6.78 12.23
C PRO A 90 -11.68 7.74 11.94
N ASN A 91 -12.04 7.94 10.66
CA ASN A 91 -13.16 8.83 10.30
C ASN A 91 -14.52 8.30 10.78
N GLN A 92 -14.71 6.98 10.81
CA GLN A 92 -15.91 6.38 11.38
C GLN A 92 -15.98 6.64 12.89
N LEU A 93 -14.87 6.48 13.61
CA LEU A 93 -14.79 6.78 15.04
C LEU A 93 -15.12 8.24 15.34
N LEU A 94 -14.61 9.17 14.53
CA LEU A 94 -14.90 10.61 14.63
C LEU A 94 -16.37 10.94 14.38
N LYS A 95 -17.09 10.12 13.62
CA LYS A 95 -18.53 10.29 13.34
C LYS A 95 -19.41 9.70 14.45
N ASP A 96 -18.99 8.59 15.03
CA ASP A 96 -19.81 7.77 15.92
C ASP A 96 -19.59 8.10 17.42
N THR A 97 -18.57 8.91 17.76
CA THR A 97 -18.32 9.43 19.12
C THR A 97 -19.50 10.23 19.66
N GLN A 98 -19.78 10.07 20.96
CA GLN A 98 -20.92 10.70 21.64
C GLN A 98 -20.51 11.80 22.61
N TYR A 99 -19.29 11.73 23.14
CA TYR A 99 -18.83 12.57 24.25
C TYR A 99 -17.63 13.44 23.89
N ALA A 100 -16.92 13.19 22.78
CA ALA A 100 -15.84 14.06 22.33
C ALA A 100 -16.34 15.48 22.09
N ARG A 101 -15.54 16.47 22.50
CA ARG A 101 -15.93 17.88 22.39
C ARG A 101 -16.05 18.31 20.93
N PRO A 102 -17.06 19.12 20.56
CA PRO A 102 -17.23 19.59 19.19
C PRO A 102 -16.00 20.33 18.65
N GLU A 103 -15.36 21.16 19.48
CA GLU A 103 -14.16 21.89 19.08
C GLU A 103 -12.93 21.00 18.85
N PHE A 104 -12.85 19.85 19.54
CA PHE A 104 -11.85 18.81 19.27
C PHE A 104 -12.11 18.19 17.89
N LEU A 105 -13.33 17.71 17.65
CA LEU A 105 -13.68 17.05 16.38
C LEU A 105 -13.54 17.99 15.19
N ALA A 106 -13.99 19.23 15.32
CA ALA A 106 -13.88 20.24 14.28
C ALA A 106 -12.43 20.59 13.93
N SER A 107 -11.52 20.51 14.91
CA SER A 107 -10.10 20.81 14.69
C SER A 107 -9.37 19.81 13.79
N LEU A 108 -9.95 18.62 13.58
CA LEU A 108 -9.42 17.60 12.68
C LEU A 108 -9.86 17.81 11.22
N TYR A 109 -10.74 18.79 10.97
CA TYR A 109 -11.33 19.11 9.66
C TYR A 109 -11.33 20.62 9.39
N TYR A 110 -10.18 21.29 9.53
CA TYR A 110 -10.08 22.73 9.24
C TYR A 110 -10.23 23.10 7.75
N ASN A 111 -10.32 22.11 6.87
CA ASN A 111 -10.81 22.29 5.50
C ASN A 111 -12.33 22.46 5.41
N ASN A 112 -13.08 22.09 6.44
CA ASN A 112 -14.51 22.35 6.54
C ASN A 112 -14.75 23.71 7.22
N LYS A 113 -14.79 24.77 6.41
CA LYS A 113 -15.01 26.14 6.89
C LYS A 113 -16.30 26.31 7.70
N ILE A 114 -17.38 25.62 7.31
CA ILE A 114 -18.66 25.72 8.02
C ILE A 114 -18.51 25.17 9.44
N LEU A 115 -17.92 23.98 9.58
CA LEU A 115 -17.67 23.34 10.87
C LEU A 115 -16.72 24.16 11.74
N TYR A 116 -15.69 24.76 11.15
CA TYR A 116 -14.80 25.68 11.84
C TYR A 116 -15.55 26.90 12.39
N GLU A 117 -16.34 27.59 11.56
CA GLU A 117 -17.03 28.82 11.97
C GLU A 117 -18.02 28.61 13.13
N ILE A 118 -18.70 27.46 13.17
CA ILE A 118 -19.63 27.14 14.26
C ILE A 118 -18.92 26.76 15.57
N THR A 119 -17.66 26.29 15.51
CA THR A 119 -16.92 25.76 16.68
C THR A 119 -15.75 26.63 17.15
N LYS A 120 -15.23 27.57 16.35
CA LYS A 120 -13.99 28.33 16.63
C LYS A 120 -13.94 29.06 17.98
N ASN A 121 -15.10 29.43 18.52
CA ASN A 121 -15.23 30.13 19.80
C ASN A 121 -15.81 29.24 20.92
N GLN A 122 -16.09 27.96 20.63
CA GLN A 122 -16.60 27.02 21.63
C GLN A 122 -15.48 26.60 22.56
N LYS A 123 -15.80 26.56 23.85
CA LYS A 123 -14.92 26.07 24.92
C LYS A 123 -15.75 25.22 25.86
N THR A 124 -15.99 23.98 25.46
CA THR A 124 -16.74 23.00 26.22
C THR A 124 -15.90 22.54 27.40
N LYS A 125 -16.49 22.55 28.61
CA LYS A 125 -15.79 22.09 29.81
C LYS A 125 -15.49 20.58 29.67
N PRO A 126 -14.24 20.14 29.90
CA PRO A 126 -13.91 18.72 29.80
C PRO A 126 -14.65 17.91 30.87
N THR A 127 -15.08 16.72 30.47
CA THR A 127 -15.64 15.68 31.33
C THR A 127 -14.75 14.44 31.26
N VAL A 128 -14.84 13.53 32.24
CA VAL A 128 -14.08 12.28 32.20
C VAL A 128 -14.36 11.50 30.91
N LYS A 129 -15.62 11.46 30.45
CA LYS A 129 -16.00 10.77 29.22
C LYS A 129 -15.41 11.43 27.98
N SER A 130 -15.47 12.76 27.88
CA SER A 130 -14.91 13.48 26.73
C SER A 130 -13.40 13.31 26.66
N GLU A 131 -12.70 13.42 27.78
CA GLU A 131 -11.24 13.23 27.83
C GLU A 131 -10.83 11.81 27.44
N LEU A 132 -11.54 10.78 27.93
CA LEU A 132 -11.26 9.39 27.53
C LEU A 132 -11.51 9.13 26.04
N GLU A 133 -12.60 9.66 25.48
CA GLU A 133 -12.89 9.49 24.05
C GLU A 133 -11.89 10.25 23.17
N GLU A 134 -11.55 11.50 23.52
CA GLU A 134 -10.57 12.30 22.78
C GLU A 134 -9.17 11.70 22.83
N GLN A 135 -8.78 11.16 24.00
CA GLN A 135 -7.53 10.42 24.13
C GLN A 135 -7.53 9.17 23.24
N TYR A 136 -8.60 8.37 23.25
CA TYR A 136 -8.71 7.16 22.43
C TYR A 136 -8.67 7.49 20.93
N ILE A 137 -9.43 8.50 20.50
CA ILE A 137 -9.40 9.00 19.12
C ILE A 137 -7.97 9.42 18.74
N SER A 138 -7.31 10.21 19.60
CA SER A 138 -5.95 10.67 19.35
C SER A 138 -4.97 9.51 19.20
N LEU A 139 -5.08 8.48 20.04
CA LEU A 139 -4.29 7.26 19.93
C LEU A 139 -4.51 6.57 18.58
N VAL A 140 -5.76 6.43 18.13
CA VAL A 140 -6.08 5.83 16.82
C VAL A 140 -5.48 6.63 15.65
N LEU A 141 -5.55 7.97 15.71
CA LEU A 141 -4.99 8.83 14.68
C LEU A 141 -3.45 8.75 14.64
N ILE A 142 -2.78 8.75 15.79
CA ILE A 142 -1.32 8.61 15.87
C ILE A 142 -0.88 7.21 15.48
N GLN A 143 -1.63 6.17 15.88
CA GLN A 143 -1.38 4.79 15.46
C GLN A 143 -1.48 4.64 13.93
N SER A 144 -2.39 5.38 13.29
CA SER A 144 -2.48 5.41 11.83
C SER A 144 -1.19 5.93 11.16
N TRP A 145 -0.42 6.79 11.83
CA TRP A 145 0.90 7.21 11.33
C TRP A 145 1.93 6.09 11.43
N GLU A 146 1.91 5.31 12.51
CA GLU A 146 2.80 4.16 12.72
C GLU A 146 2.48 3.01 11.75
N ASP A 147 1.20 2.68 11.62
CA ASP A 147 0.73 1.65 10.72
C ASP A 147 1.00 2.04 9.25
N TYR A 148 0.86 3.32 8.89
CA TYR A 148 1.31 3.82 7.59
C TYR A 148 2.79 3.54 7.34
N LEU A 149 3.67 3.86 8.29
CA LEU A 149 5.11 3.61 8.13
C LEU A 149 5.39 2.13 7.87
N THR A 150 4.63 1.23 8.49
CA THR A 150 4.75 -0.21 8.32
C THR A 150 4.18 -0.70 6.98
N LEU A 151 3.06 -0.14 6.54
CA LEU A 151 2.32 -0.59 5.36
C LEU A 151 2.75 0.09 4.06
N LYS A 152 3.47 1.23 4.11
CA LYS A 152 3.73 2.08 2.93
C LYS A 152 4.42 1.37 1.76
N ASN A 153 5.22 0.33 2.01
CA ASN A 153 5.93 -0.42 0.97
C ASN A 153 5.01 -1.37 0.19
N TRP A 154 3.84 -1.71 0.75
CA TRP A 154 2.87 -2.66 0.21
C TRP A 154 1.60 -1.98 -0.31
N ASP A 155 1.36 -0.75 0.14
CA ASP A 155 0.27 0.11 -0.29
C ASP A 155 0.60 0.85 -1.62
N ASN A 156 -0.39 0.99 -2.50
CA ASN A 156 -0.28 1.70 -3.77
C ASN A 156 -1.00 3.07 -3.77
N THR A 157 -1.60 3.50 -2.65
CA THR A 157 -2.28 4.79 -2.54
C THR A 157 -1.30 5.96 -2.75
N GLY A 158 -0.08 5.81 -2.23
CA GLY A 158 1.01 6.74 -2.42
C GLY A 158 1.18 7.73 -1.26
N ASP A 159 2.44 8.04 -0.96
CA ASP A 159 2.84 8.84 0.22
C ASP A 159 2.13 10.21 0.27
N GLU A 160 1.91 10.85 -0.88
CA GLU A 160 1.24 12.15 -0.98
C GLU A 160 -0.17 12.15 -0.35
N VAL A 161 -0.98 11.13 -0.66
CA VAL A 161 -2.37 11.04 -0.20
C VAL A 161 -2.43 10.87 1.32
N TRP A 162 -1.57 10.01 1.87
CA TRP A 162 -1.51 9.80 3.32
C TRP A 162 -1.04 11.04 4.05
N LEU A 163 0.03 11.68 3.55
CA LEU A 163 0.56 12.88 4.17
C LEU A 163 -0.44 14.04 4.11
N HIS A 164 -1.28 14.16 3.07
CA HIS A 164 -2.38 15.12 3.05
C HIS A 164 -3.33 14.94 4.25
N ASN A 165 -3.77 13.72 4.48
CA ASN A 165 -4.69 13.37 5.56
C ASN A 165 -4.05 13.61 6.94
N PHE A 166 -2.81 13.16 7.10
CA PHE A 166 -2.10 13.30 8.37
C PHE A 166 -1.76 14.76 8.69
N LEU A 167 -1.39 15.54 7.68
CA LEU A 167 -1.13 16.96 7.85
C LEU A 167 -2.40 17.72 8.24
N GLN A 168 -3.55 17.34 7.69
CA GLN A 168 -4.85 17.90 8.09
C GLN A 168 -5.12 17.63 9.58
N TRP A 169 -4.95 16.39 10.05
CA TRP A 169 -5.14 16.05 11.46
C TRP A 169 -4.14 16.76 12.36
N ALA A 170 -2.87 16.87 11.94
CA ALA A 170 -1.82 17.53 12.68
C ALA A 170 -2.05 19.04 12.87
N GLN A 171 -2.99 19.66 12.14
CA GLN A 171 -3.39 21.04 12.43
C GLN A 171 -4.16 21.18 13.76
N SER A 172 -4.69 20.08 14.30
CA SER A 172 -5.46 20.12 15.54
C SER A 172 -4.56 20.45 16.74
N PRO A 173 -4.79 21.58 17.44
CA PRO A 173 -4.04 21.88 18.67
C PRO A 173 -4.38 20.90 19.80
N TYR A 174 -5.56 20.29 19.78
CA TYR A 174 -5.95 19.30 20.76
C TYR A 174 -5.24 17.97 20.54
N LEU A 175 -5.14 17.51 19.28
CA LEU A 175 -4.35 16.32 18.93
C LEU A 175 -2.89 16.53 19.32
N LYS A 176 -2.33 17.72 19.06
CA LYS A 176 -0.96 18.07 19.47
C LYS A 176 -0.77 17.95 20.99
N ALA A 177 -1.69 18.48 21.78
CA ALA A 177 -1.62 18.41 23.24
C ALA A 177 -1.65 16.96 23.76
N VAL A 178 -2.49 16.10 23.18
CA VAL A 178 -2.53 14.67 23.55
C VAL A 178 -1.26 13.95 23.08
N TYR A 179 -0.82 14.20 21.85
CA TYR A 179 0.41 13.65 21.29
C TYR A 179 1.63 14.00 22.15
N ASP A 180 1.81 15.25 22.54
CA ASP A 180 2.97 15.68 23.35
C ASP A 180 3.01 14.96 24.71
N ASN A 181 1.86 14.55 25.24
CA ASN A 181 1.75 13.76 26.47
C ASN A 181 1.89 12.25 26.28
N LEU A 182 1.67 11.71 25.08
CA LEU A 182 1.59 10.26 24.84
C LEU A 182 2.62 9.73 23.85
N LYS A 183 3.42 10.62 23.21
CA LYS A 183 4.32 10.23 22.13
C LYS A 183 5.36 9.17 22.54
N TYR A 184 5.70 9.08 23.82
CA TYR A 184 6.61 8.04 24.35
C TYR A 184 6.06 6.61 24.24
N ASN A 185 4.79 6.43 23.90
CA ASN A 185 4.18 5.12 23.67
C ASN A 185 4.41 4.59 22.24
N PHE A 186 4.97 5.40 21.34
CA PHE A 186 5.11 5.07 19.92
C PHE A 186 6.58 4.87 19.54
N ALA A 187 6.81 4.23 18.40
CA ALA A 187 8.17 4.04 17.89
C ALA A 187 8.86 5.38 17.57
N ASP A 188 10.20 5.45 17.73
CA ASP A 188 10.98 6.67 17.45
C ASP A 188 10.69 7.25 16.05
N THR A 189 10.50 6.40 15.04
CA THR A 189 10.16 6.82 13.67
C THR A 189 8.77 7.46 13.57
N THR A 190 7.81 6.97 14.36
CA THR A 190 6.47 7.57 14.48
C THR A 190 6.56 8.92 15.18
N ILE A 191 7.39 9.03 16.23
CA ILE A 191 7.63 10.30 16.93
C ILE A 191 8.29 11.32 15.98
N GLU A 192 9.34 10.93 15.26
CA GLU A 192 10.01 11.80 14.28
C GLU A 192 9.03 12.26 13.17
N LEU A 193 8.12 11.38 12.72
CA LEU A 193 7.09 11.73 11.75
C LEU A 193 6.04 12.68 12.33
N GLY A 194 5.53 12.39 13.54
CA GLY A 194 4.54 13.22 14.23
C GLY A 194 5.07 14.63 14.47
N ASP A 195 6.28 14.76 15.03
CA ASP A 195 6.94 16.05 15.26
C ASP A 195 7.07 16.84 13.94
N LEU A 196 7.45 16.17 12.84
CA LEU A 196 7.56 16.79 11.52
C LEU A 196 6.20 17.24 10.95
N LEU A 197 5.16 16.44 11.14
CA LEU A 197 3.79 16.77 10.70
C LEU A 197 3.28 18.00 11.45
N PHE A 198 3.45 18.07 12.76
CA PHE A 198 3.08 19.24 13.56
C PHE A 198 3.88 20.49 13.15
N ASP A 199 5.20 20.37 12.93
CA ASP A 199 6.06 21.47 12.46
C ASP A 199 5.57 22.06 11.12
N TYR A 200 5.03 21.23 10.23
CA TYR A 200 4.46 21.67 8.96
C TYR A 200 3.04 22.22 9.12
N ALA A 201 2.22 21.58 9.94
CA ALA A 201 0.83 21.96 10.18
C ALA A 201 0.71 23.35 10.82
N GLU A 202 1.61 23.71 11.74
CA GLU A 202 1.64 25.03 12.39
C GLU A 202 1.86 26.19 11.40
N LYS A 203 2.44 25.92 10.23
CA LYS A 203 2.71 26.93 9.19
C LYS A 203 1.52 27.14 8.25
N LEU A 204 0.49 26.30 8.33
CA LEU A 204 -0.68 26.37 7.49
C LEU A 204 -1.72 27.34 8.07
N PRO A 205 -2.44 28.10 7.22
CA PRO A 205 -3.52 28.94 7.70
C PRO A 205 -4.66 28.10 8.31
N ILE A 206 -5.42 28.68 9.23
CA ILE A 206 -6.60 28.03 9.82
C ILE A 206 -7.79 29.02 9.73
N PRO A 207 -8.89 28.64 9.07
CA PRO A 207 -9.11 27.40 8.31
C PRO A 207 -8.36 27.44 6.96
N THR A 208 -7.90 26.29 6.45
CA THR A 208 -7.36 26.18 5.08
C THR A 208 -8.36 25.46 4.19
N THR A 209 -9.01 26.19 3.28
CA THR A 209 -9.89 25.60 2.25
C THR A 209 -9.24 25.49 0.88
N ASP A 210 -8.03 26.04 0.72
CA ASP A 210 -7.31 26.06 -0.56
C ASP A 210 -6.44 24.79 -0.71
N PRO A 211 -6.76 23.92 -1.68
CA PRO A 211 -5.97 22.71 -1.92
C PRO A 211 -4.52 23.00 -2.32
N GLU A 212 -4.24 24.12 -3.00
CA GLU A 212 -2.89 24.43 -3.47
C GLU A 212 -1.92 24.65 -2.31
N ILE A 213 -2.40 25.27 -1.22
CA ILE A 213 -1.62 25.46 0.00
C ILE A 213 -1.16 24.11 0.56
N TYR A 214 -2.07 23.13 0.60
CA TYR A 214 -1.75 21.77 1.02
C TYR A 214 -0.78 21.09 0.06
N THR A 215 -1.01 21.15 -1.26
CA THR A 215 -0.13 20.53 -2.25
C THR A 215 1.30 21.09 -2.18
N ILE A 216 1.46 22.40 -1.96
CA ILE A 216 2.78 23.03 -1.76
C ILE A 216 3.43 22.52 -0.47
N ALA A 217 2.68 22.43 0.63
CA ALA A 217 3.20 21.93 1.89
C ALA A 217 3.63 20.46 1.79
N ILE A 218 2.83 19.61 1.16
CA ILE A 218 3.14 18.20 0.94
C ILE A 218 4.33 18.03 -0.01
N THR A 219 4.42 18.82 -1.09
CA THR A 219 5.59 18.81 -1.98
C THR A 219 6.87 19.17 -1.23
N LYS A 220 6.80 20.14 -0.30
CA LYS A 220 7.93 20.49 0.55
C LYS A 220 8.25 19.39 1.56
N LEU A 221 7.24 18.77 2.16
CA LEU A 221 7.38 17.68 3.13
C LEU A 221 8.01 16.44 2.49
N LEU A 222 7.56 16.05 1.31
CA LEU A 222 8.14 14.96 0.51
C LEU A 222 9.60 15.21 0.12
N ARG A 223 10.04 16.47 0.08
CA ARG A 223 11.43 16.85 -0.17
C ARG A 223 12.25 17.04 1.10
N ASP A 224 11.63 16.95 2.28
CA ASP A 224 12.31 17.19 3.55
C ASP A 224 13.32 16.05 3.82
N PRO A 225 14.59 16.36 4.12
CA PRO A 225 15.60 15.34 4.43
C PRO A 225 15.24 14.52 5.69
N LYS A 226 14.50 15.08 6.66
CA LYS A 226 14.03 14.34 7.83
C LYS A 226 13.05 13.24 7.42
N LEU A 227 12.10 13.53 6.53
CA LEU A 227 11.15 12.52 6.06
C LEU A 227 11.86 11.38 5.34
N HIS A 228 12.83 11.69 4.48
CA HIS A 228 13.65 10.67 3.82
C HIS A 228 14.44 9.81 4.81
N LYS A 229 14.97 10.40 5.88
CA LYS A 229 15.66 9.68 6.95
C LYS A 229 14.70 8.71 7.64
N ILE A 230 13.48 9.14 7.96
CA ILE A 230 12.45 8.30 8.58
C ILE A 230 12.13 7.11 7.66
N PHE A 231 11.84 7.36 6.38
CA PHE A 231 11.51 6.30 5.43
C PHE A 231 12.66 5.31 5.23
N LYS A 232 13.90 5.79 5.20
CA LYS A 232 15.08 4.92 5.12
C LYS A 232 15.27 4.07 6.37
N ALA A 233 15.00 4.63 7.56
CA ALA A 233 15.13 3.90 8.82
C ALA A 233 14.15 2.72 8.91
N ILE A 234 12.94 2.87 8.35
CA ILE A 234 11.97 1.79 8.23
C ILE A 234 12.43 0.74 7.21
N SER A 235 12.86 1.17 6.02
CA SER A 235 13.30 0.24 4.96
C SER A 235 14.50 -0.62 5.34
N ASN A 236 15.29 -0.23 6.34
CA ASN A 236 16.45 -1.00 6.81
C ASN A 236 16.11 -2.01 7.92
N LYS A 237 14.85 -2.05 8.38
CA LYS A 237 14.38 -3.01 9.40
C LYS A 237 13.76 -4.28 8.77
N ASP A 238 13.45 -4.25 7.48
CA ASP A 238 12.98 -5.38 6.65
C ASP A 238 14.16 -6.07 5.95
#